data_AF-A0A7X9I9C4-F1
#
_entry.id   AF-A0A7X9I9C4-F1
#
_cell.length_a   1.000
_cell.length_b   1.000
_cell.length_c   1.000
_cell.angle_alpha   90.00
_cell.angle_beta   90.00
_cell.angle_gamma   90.00
#
_symmetry.space_group_name_H-M   'P 1'
#
loop_
_entity.id
_entity.type
_entity.pdbx_description
1 polymer ?
#
loop_
_entity_poly.entity_id
_entity_poly.type
_entity_poly.pdbx_seq_one_letter_code
_entity_poly.pdbx_strand_id
1 'polypeptide(L)'
;MRYSALLLYMGALFLISGCSKDDEPAPQTGNEYILADHTSIKLASVPSQWISEAKQKLHIAYSHTSHGSQITDGMSGLVTFKGVSFSWSESNSDDALHLDDYAISGDLGNPDRTTWATRTRTYLASHPETNVVMWAWCGQVSSASESDINTYLQLMDGLEKDFPDVTFVYMTGHLDGTGLSGNLHLRNEQIRNYCRNNRKVLYDFADIESYNPDGVYFGNKIPNDECAYDTNEDGVRDGNWATEWQNSHTLGNDWYNCNSAHSQPLNANMKAYAAWWLWARLAGWDGK
;
A
#
# COMPACT_ATOMS: atom_id res chain seq x y z
N MET A 1 -74.92 32.43 19.63
CA MET A 1 -74.36 31.77 18.43
C MET A 1 -73.70 32.82 17.56
N ARG A 2 -72.37 32.88 17.56
CA ARG A 2 -71.44 33.23 16.46
C ARG A 2 -70.13 33.74 17.07
N TYR A 3 -69.06 33.07 16.65
CA TYR A 3 -67.74 32.99 17.28
C TYR A 3 -66.84 34.18 16.92
N SER A 4 -66.07 34.67 17.89
CA SER A 4 -64.93 35.56 17.71
C SER A 4 -63.72 34.76 17.19
N ALA A 5 -63.12 35.18 16.08
CA ALA A 5 -61.85 34.62 15.61
C ALA A 5 -60.70 35.55 16.02
N LEU A 6 -59.85 35.05 16.92
CA LEU A 6 -58.57 35.65 17.30
C LEU A 6 -57.51 35.17 16.30
N LEU A 7 -56.87 36.07 15.56
CA LEU A 7 -55.71 35.75 14.72
C LEU A 7 -54.43 35.93 15.55
N LEU A 8 -53.79 34.81 15.89
CA LEU A 8 -52.45 34.74 16.48
C LEU A 8 -51.42 34.66 15.36
N TYR A 9 -50.55 35.67 15.28
CA TYR A 9 -49.40 35.71 14.37
C TYR A 9 -48.23 34.97 15.03
N MET A 10 -47.90 33.76 14.57
CA MET A 10 -46.66 33.07 14.95
C MET A 10 -45.55 33.45 13.98
N GLY A 11 -44.57 34.21 14.46
CA GLY A 11 -43.31 34.43 13.76
C GLY A 11 -42.42 33.19 13.87
N ALA A 12 -42.02 32.62 12.73
CA ALA A 12 -41.04 31.54 12.68
C ALA A 12 -39.62 32.14 12.70
N LEU A 13 -38.87 31.92 13.78
CA LEU A 13 -37.43 32.13 13.80
C LEU A 13 -36.76 30.97 13.04
N PHE A 14 -36.12 31.27 11.92
CA PHE A 14 -35.16 30.36 11.28
C PHE A 14 -33.81 30.47 12.00
N LEU A 15 -33.50 29.49 12.84
CA LEU A 15 -32.14 29.26 13.32
C LEU A 15 -31.33 28.61 12.20
N ILE A 16 -30.45 29.39 11.59
CA ILE A 16 -29.46 28.89 10.64
C ILE A 16 -28.35 28.26 11.48
N SER A 17 -28.44 26.96 11.73
CA SER A 17 -27.34 26.21 12.33
C SER A 17 -26.26 26.07 11.25
N GLY A 18 -25.16 26.81 11.40
CA GLY A 18 -23.98 26.60 10.59
C GLY A 18 -23.45 25.19 10.85
N CYS A 19 -23.37 24.37 9.82
CA CYS A 19 -22.61 23.13 9.86
C CYS A 19 -21.12 23.52 9.96
N SER A 20 -20.54 23.37 11.15
CA SER A 20 -19.10 23.12 11.22
C SER A 20 -18.83 21.83 10.46
N LYS A 21 -17.83 21.86 9.58
CA LYS A 21 -17.23 20.66 9.03
C LYS A 21 -16.54 20.00 10.22
N ASP A 22 -17.23 19.08 10.87
CA ASP A 22 -16.60 18.24 11.88
C ASP A 22 -15.62 17.35 11.10
N ASP A 23 -14.34 17.40 11.46
CA ASP A 23 -13.29 16.56 10.88
C ASP A 23 -13.75 15.10 11.02
N GLU A 24 -14.05 14.43 9.90
CA GLU A 24 -14.36 13.00 9.94
C GLU A 24 -13.13 12.29 10.54
N PRO A 25 -13.31 11.50 11.61
CA PRO A 25 -12.20 10.73 12.15
C PRO A 25 -11.65 9.83 11.04
N ALA A 26 -10.31 9.71 10.98
CA ALA A 26 -9.64 8.82 10.05
C ALA A 26 -10.32 7.44 10.07
N PRO A 27 -10.48 6.76 8.91
CA PRO A 27 -11.09 5.45 8.85
C PRO A 27 -10.32 4.48 9.75
N GLN A 28 -10.87 4.20 10.94
CA GLN A 28 -10.30 3.19 11.81
C GLN A 28 -10.55 1.85 11.14
N THR A 29 -9.48 1.19 10.68
CA THR A 29 -9.48 -0.18 10.13
C THR A 29 -9.71 -1.21 11.24
N GLY A 30 -10.76 -0.99 12.03
CA GLY A 30 -10.98 -1.62 13.33
C GLY A 30 -10.75 -3.13 13.26
N ASN A 31 -9.73 -3.62 13.96
CA ASN A 31 -9.39 -5.03 14.06
C ASN A 31 -9.56 -5.82 12.74
N GLU A 32 -9.28 -5.31 11.54
CA GLU A 32 -9.39 -6.10 10.29
C GLU A 32 -8.00 -6.45 9.77
N TYR A 33 -7.77 -7.73 9.46
CA TYR A 33 -6.58 -8.15 8.72
C TYR A 33 -6.77 -7.78 7.24
N ILE A 34 -6.06 -6.75 6.77
CA ILE A 34 -6.05 -6.33 5.36
C ILE A 34 -4.75 -6.82 4.74
N LEU A 35 -4.86 -7.61 3.67
CA LEU A 35 -3.73 -8.16 2.93
C LEU A 35 -3.82 -7.73 1.47
N ALA A 36 -2.87 -6.91 1.03
CA ALA A 36 -2.67 -6.59 -0.37
C ALA A 36 -1.54 -7.48 -0.94
N ASP A 37 -1.91 -8.47 -1.72
CA ASP A 37 -1.04 -9.52 -2.26
C ASP A 37 -1.31 -9.75 -3.77
N HIS A 38 -0.82 -10.85 -4.36
CA HIS A 38 -1.06 -11.15 -5.77
C HIS A 38 -2.55 -11.27 -6.15
N THR A 39 -3.45 -11.52 -5.20
CA THR A 39 -4.90 -11.59 -5.45
C THR A 39 -5.54 -10.20 -5.57
N SER A 40 -4.83 -9.16 -5.12
CA SER A 40 -5.26 -7.76 -5.08
C SER A 40 -4.90 -6.98 -6.36
N ILE A 41 -4.33 -7.63 -7.38
CA ILE A 41 -3.83 -6.97 -8.59
C ILE A 41 -4.90 -6.73 -9.67
N LYS A 42 -6.17 -7.07 -9.39
CA LYS A 42 -7.27 -6.90 -10.34
C LYS A 42 -7.86 -5.49 -10.23
N LEU A 43 -7.23 -4.51 -10.86
CA LEU A 43 -7.66 -3.10 -10.76
C LEU A 43 -9.16 -2.89 -11.06
N ALA A 44 -9.73 -3.64 -12.00
CA ALA A 44 -11.15 -3.57 -12.36
C ALA A 44 -12.11 -4.03 -11.26
N SER A 45 -11.62 -4.70 -10.21
CA SER A 45 -12.44 -5.06 -9.04
C SER A 45 -12.67 -3.87 -8.12
N VAL A 46 -11.86 -2.80 -8.21
CA VAL A 46 -11.97 -1.63 -7.35
C VAL A 46 -13.04 -0.68 -7.89
N PRO A 47 -14.17 -0.49 -7.19
CA PRO A 47 -15.20 0.45 -7.63
C PRO A 47 -14.68 1.90 -7.66
N SER A 48 -15.07 2.67 -8.68
CA SER A 48 -14.62 4.07 -8.84
C SER A 48 -14.98 4.98 -7.66
N GLN A 49 -16.05 4.67 -6.93
CA GLN A 49 -16.38 5.38 -5.70
C GLN A 49 -15.23 5.26 -4.68
N TRP A 50 -14.62 4.09 -4.53
CA TRP A 50 -13.56 3.87 -3.53
C TRP A 50 -12.21 4.42 -3.98
N ILE A 51 -11.99 4.54 -5.30
CA ILE A 51 -10.89 5.36 -5.83
C ILE A 51 -11.09 6.83 -5.42
N SER A 52 -12.31 7.35 -5.51
CA SER A 52 -12.62 8.74 -5.15
C SER A 52 -12.54 8.98 -3.63
N GLU A 53 -13.06 8.04 -2.84
CA GLU A 53 -12.97 8.08 -1.38
C GLU A 53 -11.52 8.01 -0.89
N ALA A 54 -10.67 7.19 -1.52
CA ALA A 54 -9.25 7.13 -1.19
C ALA A 54 -8.56 8.48 -1.40
N LYS A 55 -8.87 9.20 -2.49
CA LYS A 55 -8.34 10.54 -2.75
C LYS A 55 -8.80 11.58 -1.72
N GLN A 56 -10.06 11.48 -1.29
CA GLN A 56 -10.63 12.44 -0.33
C GLN A 56 -10.19 12.21 1.11
N LYS A 57 -9.93 10.94 1.47
CA LYS A 57 -9.71 10.56 2.88
C LYS A 57 -8.26 10.33 3.24
N LEU A 58 -7.43 9.88 2.32
CA LEU A 58 -6.09 9.40 2.68
C LEU A 58 -5.04 10.50 2.48
N HIS A 59 -4.23 10.69 3.53
CA HIS A 59 -2.98 11.45 3.48
C HIS A 59 -1.87 10.46 3.85
N ILE A 60 -1.15 10.01 2.82
CA ILE A 60 -0.22 8.89 2.93
C ILE A 60 1.20 9.41 2.97
N ALA A 61 1.93 9.09 4.04
CA ALA A 61 3.37 9.20 4.08
C ALA A 61 3.99 7.88 3.62
N TYR A 62 4.63 7.89 2.44
CA TYR A 62 5.33 6.72 1.90
C TYR A 62 6.83 6.97 1.90
N SER A 63 7.61 6.01 2.39
CA SER A 63 9.07 6.17 2.47
C SER A 63 9.79 4.88 2.11
N HIS A 64 10.76 5.01 1.22
CA HIS A 64 11.44 3.87 0.63
C HIS A 64 12.83 4.23 0.10
N THR A 65 13.53 3.20 -0.36
CA THR A 65 14.69 3.34 -1.25
C THR A 65 14.39 2.62 -2.57
N SER A 66 15.39 2.13 -3.30
CA SER A 66 15.22 1.71 -4.70
C SER A 66 14.08 0.71 -4.97
N HIS A 67 13.94 -0.39 -4.22
CA HIS A 67 12.85 -1.36 -4.48
C HIS A 67 11.45 -0.78 -4.29
N GLY A 68 11.25 0.13 -3.33
CA GLY A 68 9.93 0.71 -3.09
C GLY A 68 9.46 1.63 -4.22
N SER A 69 10.38 2.21 -5.01
CA SER A 69 10.00 3.10 -6.12
C SER A 69 9.14 2.40 -7.16
N GLN A 70 9.22 1.07 -7.24
CA GLN A 70 8.40 0.28 -8.15
C GLN A 70 6.88 0.53 -7.97
N ILE A 71 6.43 0.88 -6.76
CA ILE A 71 5.02 1.22 -6.50
C ILE A 71 4.67 2.57 -7.14
N THR A 72 5.45 3.63 -6.86
CA THR A 72 5.18 4.99 -7.36
C THR A 72 5.47 5.13 -8.86
N ASP A 73 6.49 4.45 -9.37
CA ASP A 73 6.78 4.32 -10.81
C ASP A 73 5.63 3.61 -11.54
N GLY A 74 5.16 2.49 -10.98
CA GLY A 74 4.01 1.75 -11.49
C GLY A 74 2.74 2.60 -11.47
N MET A 75 2.46 3.31 -10.37
CA MET A 75 1.30 4.20 -10.25
C MET A 75 1.37 5.37 -11.25
N SER A 76 2.56 5.93 -11.49
CA SER A 76 2.76 6.98 -12.51
C SER A 76 2.48 6.48 -13.92
N GLY A 77 2.98 5.28 -14.25
CA GLY A 77 2.64 4.63 -15.53
C GLY A 77 1.15 4.33 -15.65
N LEU A 78 0.48 3.99 -14.54
CA LEU A 78 -0.95 3.69 -14.51
C LEU A 78 -1.80 4.89 -14.94
N VAL A 79 -1.42 6.11 -14.54
CA VAL A 79 -2.10 7.34 -14.98
C VAL A 79 -2.10 7.45 -16.51
N THR A 80 -0.96 7.14 -17.15
CA THR A 80 -0.85 7.18 -18.61
C THR A 80 -1.66 6.05 -19.26
N PHE A 81 -1.70 4.89 -18.62
CA PHE A 81 -2.34 3.69 -19.16
C PHE A 81 -3.87 3.66 -19.00
N LYS A 82 -4.41 4.10 -17.86
CA LYS A 82 -5.86 4.06 -17.54
C LYS A 82 -6.50 5.44 -17.39
N GLY A 83 -5.71 6.50 -17.35
CA GLY A 83 -6.19 7.89 -17.27
C GLY A 83 -6.13 8.48 -15.86
N VAL A 84 -6.49 9.76 -15.79
CA VAL A 84 -6.35 10.64 -14.61
C VAL A 84 -7.19 10.22 -13.39
N SER A 85 -8.11 9.26 -13.55
CA SER A 85 -8.81 8.67 -12.41
C SER A 85 -7.84 8.03 -11.40
N PHE A 86 -6.66 7.59 -11.84
CA PHE A 86 -5.60 7.02 -11.00
C PHE A 86 -4.46 8.02 -10.70
N SER A 87 -4.69 9.32 -10.89
CA SER A 87 -3.72 10.34 -10.53
C SER A 87 -3.40 10.32 -9.04
N TRP A 88 -2.15 10.59 -8.71
CA TRP A 88 -1.62 10.76 -7.36
C TRP A 88 -0.67 11.98 -7.34
N SER A 89 -0.47 12.57 -6.17
CA SER A 89 0.37 13.76 -5.99
C SER A 89 0.84 13.89 -4.54
N GLU A 90 2.01 14.50 -4.36
CA GLU A 90 2.51 14.97 -3.06
C GLU A 90 1.79 16.27 -2.60
N SER A 91 0.97 16.87 -3.46
CA SER A 91 0.16 18.04 -3.13
C SER A 91 -1.28 17.63 -2.84
N ASN A 92 -1.87 18.21 -1.79
CA ASN A 92 -3.29 18.05 -1.50
C ASN A 92 -4.14 18.50 -2.71
N SER A 93 -4.94 17.58 -3.24
CA SER A 93 -5.87 17.81 -4.35
C SER A 93 -7.01 16.80 -4.28
N ASP A 94 -8.25 17.24 -4.44
CA ASP A 94 -9.41 16.34 -4.47
C ASP A 94 -9.42 15.41 -5.70
N ASP A 95 -8.65 15.76 -6.74
CA ASP A 95 -8.60 15.04 -8.01
C ASP A 95 -7.50 13.95 -8.06
N ALA A 96 -6.61 13.89 -7.05
CA ALA A 96 -5.47 12.97 -7.00
C ALA A 96 -5.31 12.36 -5.61
N LEU A 97 -4.77 11.14 -5.52
CA LEU A 97 -4.45 10.53 -4.24
C LEU A 97 -3.28 11.28 -3.60
N HIS A 98 -3.45 11.74 -2.36
CA HIS A 98 -2.36 12.38 -1.64
C HIS A 98 -1.39 11.33 -1.09
N LEU A 99 -0.23 11.22 -1.73
CA LEU A 99 0.87 10.35 -1.36
C LEU A 99 2.15 11.18 -1.40
N ASP A 100 2.67 11.48 -0.20
CA ASP A 100 3.95 12.14 0.01
C ASP A 100 5.05 11.08 -0.19
N ASP A 101 5.68 11.10 -1.37
CA ASP A 101 6.74 10.19 -1.72
C ASP A 101 8.06 10.64 -1.09
N TYR A 102 8.81 9.71 -0.51
CA TYR A 102 9.97 10.03 0.35
C TYR A 102 9.64 10.95 1.56
N ALA A 103 8.38 10.95 2.03
CA ALA A 103 7.89 11.77 3.15
C ALA A 103 8.85 11.84 4.36
N ILE A 104 9.34 10.68 4.80
CA ILE A 104 10.21 10.53 5.94
C ILE A 104 11.60 10.13 5.45
N SER A 105 12.55 11.05 5.57
CA SER A 105 13.93 10.80 5.15
C SER A 105 14.54 9.57 5.84
N GLY A 106 15.17 8.68 5.08
CA GLY A 106 15.91 7.55 5.63
C GLY A 106 15.69 6.24 4.90
N ASP A 107 16.01 5.16 5.61
CA ASP A 107 15.96 3.79 5.14
C ASP A 107 15.42 2.94 6.30
N LEU A 108 14.44 2.09 6.03
CA LEU A 108 13.77 1.28 7.05
C LEU A 108 14.75 0.38 7.83
N GLY A 109 15.87 -0.02 7.21
CA GLY A 109 16.87 -0.85 7.85
C GLY A 109 18.19 -0.15 8.20
N ASN A 110 18.45 1.08 7.75
CA ASN A 110 19.70 1.79 8.00
C ASN A 110 19.46 3.12 8.75
N PRO A 111 20.38 3.55 9.64
CA PRO A 111 21.68 2.94 9.94
C PRO A 111 21.64 1.76 10.91
N ASP A 112 20.54 1.54 11.64
CA ASP A 112 20.56 0.74 12.87
C ASP A 112 19.25 -0.03 13.14
N ARG A 113 18.38 -0.22 12.13
CA ARG A 113 17.04 -0.83 12.24
C ARG A 113 16.02 -0.09 13.12
N THR A 114 16.37 1.03 13.75
CA THR A 114 15.52 1.69 14.74
C THR A 114 15.29 3.18 14.50
N THR A 115 16.27 3.88 13.90
CA THR A 115 16.24 5.32 13.65
C THR A 115 15.02 5.75 12.83
N TRP A 116 14.59 4.95 11.86
CA TRP A 116 13.40 5.24 11.05
C TRP A 116 12.15 5.48 11.91
N ALA A 117 11.97 4.71 12.99
CA ALA A 117 10.80 4.82 13.85
C ALA A 117 10.79 6.15 14.60
N THR A 118 11.95 6.63 15.07
CA THR A 118 12.08 7.97 15.67
C THR A 118 11.77 9.06 14.65
N ARG A 119 12.22 8.91 13.40
CA ARG A 119 11.92 9.85 12.32
C ARG A 119 10.44 9.89 11.98
N THR A 120 9.76 8.73 11.98
CA THR A 120 8.31 8.65 11.81
C THR A 120 7.58 9.44 12.90
N ARG A 121 7.97 9.29 14.18
CA ARG A 121 7.37 10.08 15.28
C ARG A 121 7.54 11.58 15.07
N THR A 122 8.74 12.00 14.68
CA THR A 122 9.03 13.42 14.40
C THR A 122 8.21 13.95 13.24
N TYR A 123 8.07 13.18 12.16
CA TYR A 123 7.27 13.57 10.99
C TYR A 123 5.79 13.71 11.35
N LEU A 124 5.20 12.72 12.02
CA LEU A 124 3.78 12.76 12.39
C LEU A 124 3.46 13.88 13.39
N ALA A 125 4.42 14.28 14.23
CA ALA A 125 4.24 15.44 15.11
C ALA A 125 4.14 16.77 14.35
N SER A 126 4.68 16.87 13.13
CA SER A 126 4.57 18.06 12.27
C SER A 126 3.55 17.96 11.15
N HIS A 127 3.01 16.76 10.90
CA HIS A 127 2.04 16.46 9.82
C HIS A 127 0.81 15.72 10.41
N PRO A 128 0.04 16.35 11.29
CA PRO A 128 -1.10 15.72 11.97
C PRO A 128 -2.23 15.26 11.03
N GLU A 129 -2.24 15.74 9.79
CA GLU A 129 -3.16 15.30 8.74
C GLU A 129 -2.84 13.91 8.18
N THR A 130 -1.60 13.43 8.34
CA THR A 130 -1.19 12.10 7.86
C THR A 130 -1.95 11.02 8.61
N ASN A 131 -2.65 10.15 7.89
CA ASN A 131 -3.44 9.07 8.48
C ASN A 131 -3.04 7.67 7.97
N VAL A 132 -2.09 7.59 7.05
CA VAL A 132 -1.48 6.33 6.63
C VAL A 132 0.04 6.49 6.57
N VAL A 133 0.78 5.54 7.14
CA VAL A 133 2.24 5.47 7.01
C VAL A 133 2.62 4.11 6.44
N MET A 134 3.44 4.13 5.39
CA MET A 134 4.01 2.92 4.81
C MET A 134 5.51 3.10 4.60
N TRP A 135 6.29 2.13 5.07
CA TRP A 135 7.72 2.04 4.78
C TRP A 135 7.99 0.81 3.92
N ALA A 136 8.83 0.97 2.90
CA ALA A 136 9.31 -0.16 2.13
C ALA A 136 10.70 -0.62 2.54
N TRP A 137 10.84 -1.94 2.60
CA TRP A 137 12.13 -2.60 2.62
C TRP A 137 12.83 -2.51 1.26
N CYS A 138 14.15 -2.59 1.28
CA CYS A 138 15.01 -2.87 0.13
C CYS A 138 15.83 -4.14 0.46
N GLY A 139 17.10 -4.22 0.10
CA GLY A 139 17.96 -5.40 0.33
C GLY A 139 18.25 -5.76 1.79
N GLN A 140 17.76 -4.96 2.74
CA GLN A 140 18.05 -5.11 4.17
C GLN A 140 17.51 -6.41 4.76
N VAL A 141 16.40 -6.93 4.22
CA VAL A 141 15.75 -8.15 4.75
C VAL A 141 16.55 -9.40 4.38
N SER A 142 17.28 -9.41 3.25
CA SER A 142 18.09 -10.55 2.82
C SER A 142 19.09 -11.01 3.89
N SER A 143 19.68 -10.09 4.63
CA SER A 143 20.64 -10.36 5.71
C SER A 143 20.08 -10.14 7.11
N ALA A 144 18.80 -9.77 7.26
CA ALA A 144 18.19 -9.54 8.55
C ALA A 144 18.10 -10.84 9.36
N SER A 145 18.44 -10.76 10.64
CA SER A 145 18.22 -11.83 11.60
C SER A 145 16.75 -11.88 12.04
N GLU A 146 16.36 -12.92 12.78
CA GLU A 146 15.04 -12.99 13.43
C GLU A 146 14.80 -11.81 14.37
N SER A 147 15.86 -11.42 15.09
CA SER A 147 15.81 -10.32 16.04
C SER A 147 15.58 -8.99 15.33
N ASP A 148 16.19 -8.77 14.17
CA ASP A 148 16.00 -7.53 13.40
C ASP A 148 14.54 -7.37 12.96
N ILE A 149 13.91 -8.46 12.51
CA ILE A 149 12.50 -8.45 12.14
C ILE A 149 11.62 -8.26 13.37
N ASN A 150 11.93 -8.92 14.50
CA ASN A 150 11.21 -8.68 15.75
C ASN A 150 11.31 -7.21 16.19
N THR A 151 12.47 -6.56 16.01
CA THR A 151 12.64 -5.13 16.26
C THR A 151 11.72 -4.28 15.37
N TYR A 152 11.67 -4.56 14.07
CA TYR A 152 10.74 -3.88 13.15
C TYR A 152 9.29 -4.01 13.62
N LEU A 153 8.85 -5.23 13.93
CA LEU A 153 7.47 -5.51 14.34
C LEU A 153 7.10 -4.79 15.65
N GLN A 154 8.01 -4.79 16.63
CA GLN A 154 7.84 -4.07 17.90
C GLN A 154 7.80 -2.56 17.73
N LEU A 155 8.60 -2.00 16.81
CA LEU A 155 8.61 -0.57 16.52
C LEU A 155 7.32 -0.13 15.82
N MET A 156 6.82 -0.92 14.86
CA MET A 156 5.53 -0.70 14.22
C MET A 156 4.38 -0.72 15.26
N ASP A 157 4.35 -1.70 16.16
CA ASP A 157 3.39 -1.73 17.27
C ASP A 157 3.50 -0.51 18.19
N GLY A 158 4.72 -0.04 18.43
CA GLY A 158 4.96 1.17 19.21
C GLY A 158 4.37 2.40 18.52
N LEU A 159 4.55 2.52 17.20
CA LEU A 159 4.00 3.62 16.41
C LEU A 159 2.46 3.60 16.40
N GLU A 160 1.83 2.44 16.24
CA GLU A 160 0.37 2.32 16.33
C GLU A 160 -0.17 2.74 17.71
N LYS A 161 0.55 2.45 18.79
CA LYS A 161 0.16 2.88 20.15
C LYS A 161 0.34 4.39 20.35
N ASP A 162 1.40 4.94 19.78
CA ASP A 162 1.72 6.36 19.89
C ASP A 162 0.77 7.23 19.02
N PHE A 163 0.29 6.69 17.89
CA PHE A 163 -0.57 7.37 16.90
C PHE A 163 -1.79 6.52 16.54
N PRO A 164 -2.81 6.43 17.41
CA PRO A 164 -3.95 5.53 17.24
C PRO A 164 -4.86 5.87 16.05
N ASP A 165 -4.78 7.09 15.52
CA ASP A 165 -5.56 7.55 14.35
C ASP A 165 -4.80 7.37 13.03
N VAL A 166 -3.58 6.81 13.07
CA VAL A 166 -2.76 6.53 11.89
C VAL A 166 -2.73 5.04 11.62
N THR A 167 -3.03 4.64 10.38
CA THR A 167 -2.87 3.27 9.93
C THR A 167 -1.44 3.02 9.48
N PHE A 168 -0.76 2.06 10.12
CA PHE A 168 0.60 1.66 9.73
C PHE A 168 0.54 0.41 8.85
N VAL A 169 0.98 0.55 7.60
CA VAL A 169 1.04 -0.55 6.64
C VAL A 169 2.37 -1.29 6.80
N TYR A 170 2.28 -2.56 7.21
CA TYR A 170 3.43 -3.46 7.24
C TYR A 170 3.76 -3.91 5.81
N MET A 171 5.01 -4.30 5.58
CA MET A 171 5.47 -4.71 4.26
C MET A 171 6.47 -5.87 4.36
N THR A 172 6.38 -6.84 3.45
CA THR A 172 7.44 -7.85 3.26
C THR A 172 8.61 -7.25 2.46
N GLY A 173 9.78 -7.90 2.50
CA GLY A 173 10.88 -7.61 1.58
C GLY A 173 10.57 -8.07 0.15
N HIS A 174 11.57 -7.98 -0.73
CA HIS A 174 11.52 -8.54 -2.08
C HIS A 174 11.83 -10.05 -2.08
N LEU A 175 12.00 -10.65 -3.27
CA LEU A 175 12.60 -11.98 -3.47
C LEU A 175 14.08 -11.86 -3.83
N ASP A 176 14.92 -12.78 -3.35
CA ASP A 176 16.37 -12.76 -3.60
C ASP A 176 16.90 -14.06 -4.20
N GLY A 177 16.01 -14.97 -4.58
CA GLY A 177 16.38 -16.22 -5.22
C GLY A 177 17.05 -17.25 -4.31
N THR A 178 16.95 -17.10 -2.99
CA THR A 178 17.47 -18.08 -2.02
C THR A 178 16.48 -19.21 -1.68
N GLY A 179 15.27 -19.18 -2.26
CA GLY A 179 14.25 -20.23 -2.15
C GLY A 179 13.48 -20.24 -0.82
N LEU A 180 12.58 -21.23 -0.67
CA LEU A 180 11.64 -21.32 0.46
C LEU A 180 12.31 -21.64 1.81
N SER A 181 13.56 -22.10 1.82
CA SER A 181 14.36 -22.27 3.03
C SER A 181 15.35 -21.11 3.25
N GLY A 182 15.39 -20.15 2.33
CA GLY A 182 16.30 -19.00 2.37
C GLY A 182 15.93 -18.01 3.48
N ASN A 183 16.94 -17.27 3.96
CA ASN A 183 16.75 -16.35 5.08
C ASN A 183 15.64 -15.32 4.79
N LEU A 184 15.68 -14.67 3.63
CA LEU A 184 14.68 -13.66 3.24
C LEU A 184 13.26 -14.22 3.26
N HIS A 185 13.04 -15.41 2.70
CA HIS A 185 11.74 -16.07 2.75
C HIS A 185 11.28 -16.28 4.20
N LEU A 186 12.15 -16.81 5.06
CA LEU A 186 11.83 -17.03 6.48
C LEU A 186 11.58 -15.73 7.25
N ARG A 187 12.17 -14.60 6.83
CA ARG A 187 11.91 -13.26 7.42
C ARG A 187 10.59 -12.67 6.90
N ASN A 188 10.26 -12.88 5.63
CA ASN A 188 8.96 -12.51 5.09
C ASN A 188 7.83 -13.31 5.75
N GLU A 189 8.02 -14.62 5.97
CA GLU A 189 7.06 -15.44 6.72
C GLU A 189 6.88 -14.97 8.17
N GLN A 190 7.94 -14.50 8.82
CA GLN A 190 7.85 -13.92 10.15
C GLN A 190 6.95 -12.66 10.15
N ILE A 191 7.10 -11.76 9.17
CA ILE A 191 6.25 -10.57 9.01
C ILE A 191 4.80 -10.97 8.70
N ARG A 192 4.58 -11.88 7.74
CA ARG A 192 3.25 -12.40 7.36
C ARG A 192 2.50 -13.00 8.55
N ASN A 193 3.18 -13.87 9.30
CA ASN A 193 2.61 -14.52 10.48
C ASN A 193 2.25 -13.51 11.56
N TYR A 194 3.11 -12.51 11.79
CA TYR A 194 2.81 -11.44 12.71
C TYR A 194 1.56 -10.65 12.30
N CYS A 195 1.48 -10.23 11.04
CA CYS A 195 0.37 -9.43 10.54
C CYS A 195 -0.95 -10.21 10.60
N ARG A 196 -0.93 -11.49 10.22
CA ARG A 196 -2.11 -12.37 10.27
C ARG A 196 -2.60 -12.58 11.71
N ASN A 197 -1.69 -12.89 12.63
CA ASN A 197 -2.04 -13.18 14.03
C ASN A 197 -2.53 -11.95 14.79
N ASN A 198 -2.03 -10.77 14.44
CA ASN A 198 -2.36 -9.51 15.11
C ASN A 198 -3.31 -8.62 14.29
N ARG A 199 -3.86 -9.15 13.18
CA ARG A 199 -4.85 -8.47 12.33
C ARG A 199 -4.37 -7.10 11.85
N LYS A 200 -3.13 -7.05 11.35
CA LYS A 200 -2.49 -5.84 10.81
C LYS A 200 -2.84 -5.61 9.35
N VAL A 201 -2.51 -4.43 8.83
CA VAL A 201 -2.51 -4.13 7.40
C VAL A 201 -1.16 -4.52 6.80
N LEU A 202 -1.15 -5.38 5.79
CA LEU A 202 0.06 -5.88 5.12
C LEU A 202 0.00 -5.65 3.62
N TYR A 203 1.03 -5.00 3.09
CA TYR A 203 1.37 -4.99 1.67
C TYR A 203 2.44 -6.06 1.39
N ASP A 204 2.05 -7.18 0.78
CA ASP A 204 2.93 -8.33 0.61
C ASP A 204 3.69 -8.28 -0.72
N PHE A 205 4.75 -7.47 -0.73
CA PHE A 205 5.61 -7.24 -1.89
C PHE A 205 6.21 -8.54 -2.46
N ALA A 206 6.77 -9.39 -1.60
CA ALA A 206 7.33 -10.68 -2.01
C ALA A 206 6.27 -11.66 -2.55
N ASP A 207 5.04 -11.61 -2.05
CA ASP A 207 3.98 -12.44 -2.59
C ASP A 207 3.62 -12.00 -4.02
N ILE A 208 3.43 -10.70 -4.26
CA ILE A 208 3.17 -10.16 -5.60
C ILE A 208 4.27 -10.59 -6.60
N GLU A 209 5.55 -10.56 -6.18
CA GLU A 209 6.69 -10.99 -7.00
C GLU A 209 6.74 -12.49 -7.30
N SER A 210 6.00 -13.30 -6.53
CA SER A 210 6.00 -14.76 -6.63
C SER A 210 4.98 -15.30 -7.63
N TYR A 211 4.18 -14.44 -8.26
CA TYR A 211 3.15 -14.84 -9.22
C TYR A 211 3.21 -14.01 -10.50
N ASN A 212 2.77 -14.58 -11.61
CA ASN A 212 2.41 -13.79 -12.80
C ASN A 212 0.95 -13.30 -12.71
N PRO A 213 0.49 -12.43 -13.64
CA PRO A 213 -0.89 -11.91 -13.62
C PRO A 213 -1.99 -12.97 -13.74
N ASP A 214 -1.69 -14.16 -14.27
CA ASP A 214 -2.63 -15.27 -14.40
C ASP A 214 -2.74 -16.13 -13.12
N GLY A 215 -1.93 -15.82 -12.10
CA GLY A 215 -1.88 -16.54 -10.84
C GLY A 215 -1.01 -17.80 -10.87
N VAL A 216 -0.11 -17.93 -11.86
CA VAL A 216 0.91 -18.99 -11.86
C VAL A 216 1.94 -18.66 -10.78
N TYR A 217 2.17 -19.62 -9.89
CA TYR A 217 3.13 -19.49 -8.79
C TYR A 217 4.56 -19.87 -9.21
N PHE A 218 5.52 -19.03 -8.82
CA PHE A 218 6.95 -19.21 -9.06
C PHE A 218 7.78 -19.32 -7.78
N GLY A 219 7.22 -19.08 -6.59
CA GLY A 219 8.00 -18.97 -5.35
C GLY A 219 8.82 -20.22 -4.98
N ASN A 220 8.46 -21.41 -5.46
CA ASN A 220 9.24 -22.64 -5.29
C ASN A 220 10.36 -22.84 -6.35
N LYS A 221 10.48 -21.93 -7.32
CA LYS A 221 11.46 -21.98 -8.43
C LYS A 221 12.61 -20.99 -8.23
N ILE A 222 13.00 -20.79 -6.98
CA ILE A 222 14.05 -19.84 -6.53
C ILE A 222 14.02 -18.46 -7.24
N PRO A 223 12.84 -17.81 -7.34
CA PRO A 223 12.73 -16.55 -8.07
C PRO A 223 13.41 -15.39 -7.32
N ASN A 224 13.90 -14.40 -8.07
CA ASN A 224 14.44 -13.16 -7.52
C ASN A 224 13.62 -11.93 -7.95
N ASP A 225 14.03 -10.76 -7.45
CA ASP A 225 13.45 -9.45 -7.70
C ASP A 225 13.47 -9.03 -9.18
N GLU A 226 14.37 -9.58 -9.99
CA GLU A 226 14.40 -9.40 -11.45
C GLU A 226 13.29 -10.16 -12.20
N CYS A 227 12.42 -10.88 -11.50
CA CYS A 227 11.41 -11.82 -12.03
C CYS A 227 12.01 -13.08 -12.67
N ALA A 228 13.31 -13.33 -12.49
CA ALA A 228 13.96 -14.52 -13.02
C ALA A 228 13.65 -15.73 -12.15
N TYR A 229 13.50 -16.92 -12.74
CA TYR A 229 13.19 -18.16 -12.03
C TYR A 229 13.85 -19.36 -12.70
N ASP A 230 13.94 -20.47 -11.97
CA ASP A 230 14.50 -21.73 -12.42
C ASP A 230 13.43 -22.58 -13.12
N THR A 231 13.57 -22.76 -14.44
CA THR A 231 12.52 -23.42 -15.24
C THR A 231 12.44 -24.93 -14.99
N ASN A 232 13.58 -25.56 -14.67
CA ASN A 232 13.77 -27.01 -14.68
C ASN A 232 14.23 -27.60 -13.32
N GLU A 233 14.37 -26.75 -12.30
CA GLU A 233 14.78 -27.07 -10.93
C GLU A 233 16.24 -27.56 -10.81
N ASP A 234 17.13 -27.13 -11.70
CA ASP A 234 18.57 -27.45 -11.67
C ASP A 234 19.43 -26.51 -10.81
N GLY A 235 18.81 -25.49 -10.21
CA GLY A 235 19.44 -24.47 -9.39
C GLY A 235 19.90 -23.24 -10.18
N VAL A 236 19.66 -23.18 -11.49
CA VAL A 236 20.01 -22.06 -12.37
C VAL A 236 18.73 -21.35 -12.81
N ARG A 237 18.68 -20.03 -12.62
CA ARG A 237 17.60 -19.20 -13.18
C ARG A 237 17.83 -18.99 -14.67
N ASP A 238 16.96 -19.58 -15.48
CA ASP A 238 17.01 -19.53 -16.94
C ASP A 238 15.67 -19.07 -17.58
N GLY A 239 14.65 -18.78 -16.77
CA GLY A 239 13.37 -18.18 -17.18
C GLY A 239 13.15 -16.80 -16.58
N ASN A 240 12.19 -16.05 -17.12
CA ASN A 240 11.74 -14.77 -16.56
C ASN A 240 10.23 -14.62 -16.77
N TRP A 241 9.46 -14.82 -15.70
CA TRP A 241 8.00 -14.95 -15.79
C TRP A 241 7.34 -13.68 -16.32
N ALA A 242 7.92 -12.52 -16.01
CA ALA A 242 7.37 -11.23 -16.41
C ALA A 242 7.59 -11.00 -17.91
N THR A 243 8.80 -11.28 -18.40
CA THR A 243 9.14 -11.15 -19.83
C THR A 243 8.32 -12.13 -20.68
N GLU A 244 8.18 -13.36 -20.21
CA GLU A 244 7.37 -14.40 -20.87
C GLU A 244 5.91 -13.97 -20.98
N TRP A 245 5.33 -13.43 -19.90
CA TRP A 245 3.95 -12.93 -19.91
C TRP A 245 3.80 -11.70 -20.81
N GLN A 246 4.75 -10.75 -20.77
CA GLN A 246 4.75 -9.58 -21.63
C GLN A 246 4.81 -9.95 -23.11
N ASN A 247 5.58 -10.98 -23.49
CA ASN A 247 5.71 -11.44 -24.87
C ASN A 247 4.46 -12.15 -25.40
N SER A 248 3.61 -12.67 -24.52
CA SER A 248 2.33 -13.29 -24.90
C SER A 248 1.14 -12.32 -24.86
N HIS A 249 1.35 -11.07 -24.43
CA HIS A 249 0.32 -10.06 -24.23
C HIS A 249 0.64 -8.74 -24.94
N THR A 250 -0.37 -7.88 -25.09
CA THR A 250 -0.25 -6.64 -25.88
C THR A 250 0.09 -5.44 -24.98
N LEU A 251 1.26 -4.85 -25.20
CA LEU A 251 1.64 -3.57 -24.60
C LEU A 251 0.61 -2.49 -24.94
N GLY A 252 0.17 -1.72 -23.94
CA GLY A 252 -0.84 -0.67 -24.08
C GLY A 252 -2.27 -1.16 -23.96
N ASN A 253 -2.51 -2.48 -23.90
CA ASN A 253 -3.82 -3.06 -23.64
C ASN A 253 -3.84 -3.86 -22.34
N ASP A 254 -2.90 -4.82 -22.22
CA ASP A 254 -2.86 -5.78 -21.11
C ASP A 254 -1.89 -5.34 -20.01
N TRP A 255 -0.81 -4.65 -20.41
CA TRP A 255 0.20 -4.08 -19.52
C TRP A 255 0.76 -2.79 -20.11
N TYR A 256 1.50 -2.03 -19.31
CA TYR A 256 2.17 -0.80 -19.72
C TYR A 256 3.64 -0.80 -19.32
N ASN A 257 4.45 -0.06 -20.08
CA ASN A 257 5.85 0.14 -19.75
C ASN A 257 5.97 1.26 -18.70
N CYS A 258 6.82 1.05 -17.70
CA CYS A 258 7.15 2.00 -16.65
C CYS A 258 8.59 1.72 -16.15
N ASN A 259 9.14 2.63 -15.38
CA ASN A 259 10.36 2.33 -14.63
C ASN A 259 10.06 1.26 -13.58
N SER A 260 11.05 0.44 -13.27
CA SER A 260 10.92 -0.59 -12.24
C SER A 260 12.30 -0.98 -11.74
N ALA A 261 12.75 -0.36 -10.65
CA ALA A 261 14.08 -0.60 -10.10
C ALA A 261 14.29 -2.08 -9.78
N HIS A 262 15.37 -2.68 -10.29
CA HIS A 262 15.76 -4.10 -10.10
C HIS A 262 14.77 -5.14 -10.63
N SER A 263 13.72 -4.72 -11.35
CA SER A 263 12.63 -5.62 -11.73
C SER A 263 12.09 -5.34 -13.13
N GLN A 264 11.05 -6.06 -13.55
CA GLN A 264 10.40 -5.85 -14.84
C GLN A 264 9.18 -4.92 -14.72
N PRO A 265 8.86 -4.11 -15.74
CA PRO A 265 7.70 -3.20 -15.71
C PRO A 265 6.38 -3.87 -15.33
N LEU A 266 6.15 -5.12 -15.77
CA LEU A 266 4.93 -5.85 -15.44
C LEU A 266 4.74 -6.04 -13.91
N ASN A 267 5.83 -6.27 -13.19
CA ASN A 267 5.80 -6.44 -11.74
C ASN A 267 5.45 -5.13 -11.03
N ALA A 268 6.02 -4.00 -11.50
CA ALA A 268 5.62 -2.67 -11.03
C ALA A 268 4.14 -2.35 -11.33
N ASN A 269 3.60 -2.80 -12.47
CA ASN A 269 2.17 -2.67 -12.78
C ASN A 269 1.31 -3.42 -11.76
N MET A 270 1.65 -4.67 -11.46
CA MET A 270 0.95 -5.48 -10.45
C MET A 270 0.98 -4.81 -9.07
N LYS A 271 2.11 -4.24 -8.69
CA LYS A 271 2.26 -3.50 -7.43
C LYS A 271 1.42 -2.23 -7.40
N ALA A 272 1.39 -1.47 -8.48
CA ALA A 272 0.50 -0.31 -8.59
C ALA A 272 -0.98 -0.69 -8.44
N TYR A 273 -1.40 -1.82 -9.01
CA TYR A 273 -2.77 -2.32 -8.86
C TYR A 273 -3.09 -2.72 -7.42
N ALA A 274 -2.20 -3.48 -6.78
CA ALA A 274 -2.35 -3.86 -5.38
C ALA A 274 -2.34 -2.65 -4.44
N ALA A 275 -1.56 -1.60 -4.76
CA ALA A 275 -1.55 -0.35 -3.99
C ALA A 275 -2.91 0.35 -4.08
N TRP A 276 -3.48 0.52 -5.28
CA TRP A 276 -4.82 1.09 -5.43
C TRP A 276 -5.92 0.25 -4.76
N TRP A 277 -5.80 -1.08 -4.78
CA TRP A 277 -6.67 -1.95 -4.01
C TRP A 277 -6.55 -1.67 -2.50
N LEU A 278 -5.32 -1.56 -1.98
CA LEU A 278 -5.06 -1.22 -0.58
C LEU A 278 -5.67 0.13 -0.21
N TRP A 279 -5.44 1.17 -1.01
CA TRP A 279 -5.99 2.51 -0.76
C TRP A 279 -7.50 2.52 -0.72
N ALA A 280 -8.16 1.79 -1.62
CA ALA A 280 -9.60 1.62 -1.58
C ALA A 280 -10.09 0.92 -0.30
N ARG A 281 -9.38 -0.12 0.16
CA ARG A 281 -9.69 -0.79 1.44
C ARG A 281 -9.56 0.16 2.62
N LEU A 282 -8.46 0.93 2.69
CA LEU A 282 -8.24 1.91 3.75
C LEU A 282 -9.25 3.06 3.71
N ALA A 283 -9.81 3.38 2.54
CA ALA A 283 -10.87 4.36 2.41
C ALA A 283 -12.25 3.87 2.88
N GLY A 284 -12.40 2.57 3.17
CA GLY A 284 -13.61 1.96 3.70
C GLY A 284 -14.25 0.88 2.82
N TRP A 285 -13.63 0.51 1.69
CA TRP A 285 -14.14 -0.60 0.87
C TRP A 285 -14.03 -1.92 1.63
N ASP A 286 -15.11 -2.71 1.61
CA ASP A 286 -15.17 -4.04 2.23
C ASP A 286 -14.44 -5.13 1.43
N GLY A 287 -13.89 -4.79 0.26
CA GLY A 287 -13.16 -5.70 -0.62
C GLY A 287 -14.04 -6.61 -1.48
N LYS A 288 -15.33 -6.27 -1.66
CA LYS A 288 -16.30 -7.02 -2.47
C LYS A 288 -17.02 -6.15 -3.50
#